data_AF-A0A1V4R2J0-F1
#
_entry.id   AF-A0A1V4R2J0-F1
#
_cell.length_a   1.000
_cell.length_b   1.000
_cell.length_c   1.000
_cell.angle_alpha   90.00
_cell.angle_beta   90.00
_cell.angle_gamma   90.00
#
_symmetry.space_group_name_H-M   'P 1'
#
loop_
_entity.id
_entity.type
_entity.pdbx_description
1 polymer ?
#
loop_
_entity_poly.entity_id
_entity_poly.type
_entity_poly.pdbx_seq_one_letter_code
_entity_poly.pdbx_strand_id
1 'polypeptide(L)'
;MLILKLPLALTGRVLILNGKKNMKVKLIIFLLLISSLMMAEVLLLDVMFTNDIHGGIDRYAATFMNPEYPPMLGGGAAAAAYIKSVRQQKSDNRDNLLFDDGDFFQGHPVGTMTQGKAVIEYFNMIDYDLSVIGNHEYDIGEEALMETLKDAEFPFLSCNIFRRGTDELVEYVQPYMIFEKMGIKIGVIGVTTTDTEQMSFPDHIKNVE
;
A
#
# COMPACT_ATOMS: atom_id res chain seq x y z
N MET A 1 -12.51 -43.04 22.38
CA MET A 1 -11.74 -42.09 23.21
C MET A 1 -11.35 -40.95 22.29
N LEU A 2 -12.08 -39.83 22.34
CA LEU A 2 -11.80 -38.67 21.50
C LEU A 2 -10.97 -37.71 22.35
N ILE A 3 -9.68 -37.59 22.05
CA ILE A 3 -8.77 -36.66 22.74
C ILE A 3 -8.67 -35.43 21.85
N LEU A 4 -9.30 -34.32 22.28
CA LEU A 4 -9.20 -33.02 21.63
C LEU A 4 -8.34 -32.12 22.51
N LYS A 5 -7.22 -31.61 21.95
CA LYS A 5 -6.44 -30.52 22.54
C LYS A 5 -7.12 -29.20 22.17
N LEU A 6 -7.63 -28.49 23.17
CA LEU A 6 -8.15 -27.12 23.06
C LEU A 6 -7.00 -26.09 23.08
N PRO A 7 -7.21 -24.87 22.54
CA PRO A 7 -6.20 -23.83 22.51
C PRO A 7 -5.78 -23.37 23.92
N LEU A 8 -4.55 -22.88 23.99
CA LEU A 8 -3.63 -22.84 25.14
C LEU A 8 -4.03 -22.01 26.38
N ALA A 9 -5.27 -21.51 26.51
CA ALA A 9 -5.65 -20.62 27.61
C ALA A 9 -6.22 -21.32 28.87
N LEU A 10 -6.43 -22.64 28.83
CA LEU A 10 -6.98 -23.41 29.96
C LEU A 10 -6.23 -24.73 30.15
N THR A 11 -4.91 -24.64 30.37
CA THR A 11 -4.07 -25.80 30.69
C THR A 11 -4.28 -26.19 32.16
N GLY A 12 -5.10 -27.22 32.42
CA GLY A 12 -5.04 -27.87 33.73
C GLY A 12 -6.12 -28.88 34.10
N ARG A 13 -7.26 -28.97 33.41
CA ARG A 13 -8.31 -29.96 33.77
C ARG A 13 -8.85 -30.70 32.55
N VAL A 14 -8.43 -31.96 32.42
CA VAL A 14 -9.04 -32.93 31.51
C VAL A 14 -10.41 -33.32 32.07
N LEU A 15 -11.49 -32.93 31.38
CA LEU A 15 -12.84 -33.33 31.75
C LEU A 15 -13.12 -34.75 31.18
N ILE A 16 -13.06 -35.78 32.04
CA ILE A 16 -13.41 -37.16 31.65
C ILE A 16 -14.92 -37.36 31.87
N LEU A 17 -15.72 -37.27 30.81
CA LEU A 17 -17.15 -37.56 30.85
C LEU A 17 -17.42 -39.06 30.62
N ASN A 18 -17.45 -39.84 31.70
CA ASN A 18 -17.88 -41.25 31.66
C ASN A 18 -19.41 -41.36 31.79
N GLY A 19 -20.04 -42.11 30.89
CA GLY A 19 -21.41 -42.62 31.08
C GLY A 19 -22.39 -42.30 29.95
N LYS A 20 -23.11 -43.33 29.51
CA LYS A 20 -24.19 -43.34 28.50
C LYS A 20 -25.41 -42.42 28.79
N LYS A 21 -25.37 -41.50 29.77
CA LYS A 21 -26.58 -40.83 30.31
C LYS A 21 -26.79 -39.35 30.00
N ASN A 22 -25.83 -38.61 29.44
CA ASN A 22 -26.01 -37.16 29.28
C ASN A 22 -25.90 -36.70 27.82
N MET A 23 -26.74 -37.26 26.94
CA MET A 23 -26.88 -36.81 25.55
C MET A 23 -27.20 -35.31 25.46
N LYS A 24 -27.95 -34.76 26.43
CA LYS A 24 -28.19 -33.32 26.58
C LYS A 24 -26.91 -32.51 26.81
N VAL A 25 -25.99 -32.99 27.66
CA VAL A 25 -24.73 -32.28 27.94
C VAL A 25 -23.79 -32.33 26.73
N LYS A 26 -23.72 -33.47 26.04
CA LYS A 26 -22.97 -33.57 24.78
C LYS A 26 -23.54 -32.65 23.69
N LEU A 27 -24.86 -32.56 23.60
CA LEU A 27 -25.55 -31.66 22.66
C LEU A 27 -25.29 -30.19 23.02
N ILE A 28 -25.32 -29.80 24.29
CA ILE A 28 -25.00 -28.44 24.73
C ILE A 28 -23.54 -28.09 24.40
N ILE A 29 -22.58 -28.98 24.68
CA ILE A 29 -21.16 -28.76 24.33
C ILE A 29 -20.99 -28.65 22.81
N PHE A 30 -21.67 -29.51 22.04
CA PHE A 30 -21.64 -29.46 20.58
C PHE A 30 -22.26 -28.17 20.03
N LEU A 31 -23.38 -27.71 20.58
CA LEU A 31 -24.01 -26.44 20.22
C LEU A 31 -23.14 -25.24 20.60
N LEU A 32 -22.47 -25.27 21.76
CA LEU A 32 -21.53 -24.22 22.15
C LEU A 32 -20.32 -24.17 21.20
N LEU A 33 -19.76 -25.32 20.81
CA LEU A 33 -18.70 -25.42 19.82
C LEU A 33 -19.13 -24.91 18.45
N ILE A 34 -20.32 -25.28 17.97
CA ILE A 34 -20.88 -24.76 16.72
C ILE A 34 -21.11 -23.25 16.80
N SER A 35 -21.64 -22.74 17.93
CA SER A 35 -21.85 -21.31 18.11
C SER A 35 -20.56 -20.51 18.09
N SER A 36 -19.46 -21.06 18.62
CA SER A 36 -18.14 -20.43 18.56
C SER A 36 -17.53 -20.44 17.15
N LEU A 37 -17.89 -21.43 16.31
CA LEU A 37 -17.49 -21.50 14.91
C LEU A 37 -18.33 -20.57 14.00
N MET A 38 -19.52 -20.15 14.44
CA MET A 38 -20.41 -19.26 13.69
C MET A 38 -20.08 -17.76 13.87
N MET A 39 -19.10 -17.43 14.71
CA MET A 39 -18.58 -16.06 14.90
C MET A 39 -17.37 -15.82 13.99
N ALA A 40 -17.53 -16.08 12.69
CA ALA A 40 -16.51 -15.70 11.70
C ALA A 40 -16.68 -14.21 11.39
N GLU A 41 -15.74 -13.39 11.86
CA GLU A 41 -15.70 -11.97 11.56
C GLU A 41 -15.14 -11.76 10.15
N VAL A 42 -15.86 -11.01 9.32
CA VAL A 42 -15.38 -10.62 7.99
C VAL A 42 -14.62 -9.31 8.14
N LEU A 43 -13.32 -9.37 7.87
CA LEU A 43 -12.44 -8.21 7.81
C LEU A 43 -12.31 -7.76 6.35
N LEU A 44 -12.41 -6.46 6.11
CA LEU A 44 -12.30 -5.89 4.78
C LEU A 44 -11.16 -4.86 4.72
N LEU A 45 -10.22 -5.05 3.81
CA LEU A 45 -9.14 -4.12 3.56
C LEU A 45 -9.30 -3.53 2.17
N ASP A 46 -9.59 -2.23 2.09
CA ASP A 46 -9.57 -1.51 0.83
C ASP A 46 -8.13 -1.12 0.49
N VAL A 47 -7.58 -1.69 -0.57
CA VAL A 47 -6.27 -1.28 -1.11
C VAL A 47 -6.53 -0.36 -2.30
N MET A 48 -6.25 0.92 -2.11
CA MET A 48 -6.31 1.95 -3.14
C MET A 48 -4.90 2.18 -3.65
N PHE A 49 -4.74 2.39 -4.95
CA PHE A 49 -3.44 2.74 -5.50
C PHE A 49 -3.55 3.66 -6.71
N THR A 50 -2.48 4.41 -6.93
CA THR A 50 -2.18 5.12 -8.17
C THR A 50 -0.86 4.63 -8.75
N ASN A 51 -0.64 4.92 -10.02
CA ASN A 51 0.63 4.74 -10.69
C ASN A 51 0.72 5.76 -11.83
N ASP A 52 1.94 6.02 -12.31
CA ASP A 52 2.16 6.80 -13.53
C ASP A 52 1.42 8.15 -13.49
N ILE A 53 1.34 8.78 -12.31
CA ILE A 53 0.63 10.05 -12.17
C ILE A 53 1.27 11.08 -13.09
N HIS A 54 2.60 11.05 -13.22
CA HIS A 54 3.31 11.89 -14.17
C HIS A 54 2.97 13.38 -14.00
N GLY A 55 2.81 13.83 -12.76
CA GLY A 55 2.38 15.19 -12.41
C GLY A 55 0.90 15.51 -12.71
N GLY A 56 0.08 14.54 -13.09
CA GLY A 56 -1.33 14.66 -13.46
C GLY A 56 -2.29 14.96 -12.29
N ILE A 57 -1.91 15.84 -11.39
CA ILE A 57 -2.72 16.24 -10.22
C ILE A 57 -3.74 17.35 -10.56
N ASP A 58 -3.60 18.03 -11.71
CA ASP A 58 -4.63 18.90 -12.26
C ASP A 58 -5.47 18.16 -13.31
N ARG A 59 -6.65 18.69 -13.62
CA ARG A 59 -7.51 18.11 -14.67
C ARG A 59 -6.88 18.36 -16.03
N TYR A 60 -7.04 17.39 -16.92
CA TYR A 60 -6.61 17.53 -18.31
C TYR A 60 -7.78 17.36 -19.28
N ALA A 61 -7.66 17.99 -20.44
CA ALA A 61 -8.64 17.90 -21.51
C ALA A 61 -8.47 16.57 -22.25
N ALA A 62 -9.51 15.74 -22.30
CA ALA A 62 -9.51 14.46 -22.99
C ALA A 62 -9.72 14.61 -24.50
N THR A 63 -8.73 15.21 -25.17
CA THR A 63 -8.75 15.45 -26.62
C THR A 63 -8.86 14.16 -27.43
N PHE A 64 -8.41 13.03 -26.88
CA PHE A 64 -8.61 11.71 -27.48
C PHE A 64 -10.08 11.27 -27.53
N MET A 65 -10.95 11.78 -26.65
CA MET A 65 -12.39 11.51 -26.67
C MET A 65 -13.13 12.44 -27.61
N ASN A 66 -12.82 13.74 -27.53
CA ASN A 66 -13.40 14.75 -28.41
C ASN A 66 -12.36 15.87 -28.63
N PRO A 67 -11.69 15.92 -29.79
CA PRO A 67 -10.67 16.92 -30.06
C PRO A 67 -11.20 18.37 -30.07
N GLU A 68 -12.48 18.57 -30.43
CA GLU A 68 -13.07 19.91 -30.61
C GLU A 68 -13.68 20.44 -29.30
N TYR A 69 -14.32 19.57 -28.51
CA TYR A 69 -14.91 19.89 -27.21
C TYR A 69 -14.54 18.82 -26.16
N PRO A 70 -13.27 18.75 -25.76
CA PRO A 70 -12.80 17.71 -24.85
C PRO A 70 -13.43 17.88 -23.47
N PRO A 71 -14.00 16.81 -22.87
CA PRO A 71 -14.35 16.85 -21.46
C PRO A 71 -13.09 16.93 -20.61
N MET A 72 -13.19 17.56 -19.44
CA MET A 72 -12.11 17.52 -18.44
C MET A 72 -12.13 16.16 -17.74
N LEU A 73 -10.99 15.48 -17.70
CA LEU A 73 -10.81 14.22 -17.01
C LEU A 73 -9.88 14.37 -15.79
N GLY A 74 -10.10 13.46 -14.84
CA GLY A 74 -9.18 13.21 -13.74
C GLY A 74 -8.97 14.39 -12.80
N GLY A 75 -7.72 14.54 -12.37
CA GLY A 75 -7.26 15.52 -11.40
C GLY A 75 -7.28 14.98 -9.97
N GLY A 76 -6.27 15.38 -9.20
CA GLY A 76 -6.04 14.98 -7.83
C GLY A 76 -7.19 15.32 -6.89
N ALA A 77 -7.95 16.38 -7.17
CA ALA A 77 -9.14 16.73 -6.38
C ALA A 77 -10.27 15.68 -6.49
N ALA A 78 -10.48 15.11 -7.68
CA ALA A 78 -11.49 14.06 -7.88
C ALA A 78 -11.06 12.75 -7.21
N ALA A 79 -9.78 12.38 -7.36
CA ALA A 79 -9.19 11.23 -6.68
C ALA A 79 -9.27 11.40 -5.15
N ALA A 80 -8.91 12.57 -4.62
CA ALA A 80 -8.98 12.87 -3.20
C ALA A 80 -10.40 12.73 -2.64
N ALA A 81 -11.42 13.20 -3.37
CA ALA A 81 -12.82 13.04 -2.96
C ALA A 81 -13.23 11.57 -2.89
N TYR A 82 -12.80 10.75 -3.85
CA TYR A 82 -13.06 9.31 -3.87
C TYR A 82 -12.34 8.60 -2.71
N ILE A 83 -11.03 8.83 -2.54
CA ILE A 83 -10.21 8.28 -1.45
C ILE A 83 -10.83 8.60 -0.09
N LYS A 84 -11.24 9.86 0.11
CA LYS A 84 -11.93 10.29 1.32
C LYS A 84 -13.24 9.52 1.54
N SER A 85 -14.01 9.26 0.49
CA SER A 85 -15.27 8.49 0.57
C SER A 85 -15.04 7.02 0.93
N VAL A 86 -13.92 6.42 0.50
CA VAL A 86 -13.52 5.07 0.92
C VAL A 86 -13.09 5.07 2.38
N ARG A 87 -12.23 6.02 2.78
CA ARG A 87 -11.78 6.17 4.17
C ARG A 87 -12.93 6.37 5.16
N GLN A 88 -14.00 7.05 4.76
CA GLN A 88 -15.20 7.24 5.59
C GLN A 88 -15.95 5.94 5.90
N GLN A 89 -15.68 4.85 5.17
CA GLN A 89 -16.30 3.54 5.41
C GLN A 89 -15.54 2.72 6.48
N LYS A 90 -14.48 3.27 7.07
CA LYS A 90 -13.70 2.62 8.14
C LYS A 90 -14.59 2.22 9.33
N SER A 91 -14.40 0.98 9.79
CA SER A 91 -15.06 0.39 10.96
C SER A 91 -14.11 -0.57 11.67
N ASP A 92 -14.52 -1.15 12.80
CA ASP A 92 -13.68 -2.11 13.55
C ASP A 92 -13.20 -3.29 12.69
N ASN A 93 -14.00 -3.65 11.68
CA ASN A 93 -13.74 -4.75 10.74
C ASN A 93 -13.47 -4.27 9.30
N ARG A 94 -13.20 -2.97 9.08
CA ARG A 94 -12.84 -2.43 7.77
C ARG A 94 -11.79 -1.35 7.88
N ASP A 95 -10.68 -1.51 7.18
CA ASP A 95 -9.62 -0.49 7.10
C ASP A 95 -9.15 -0.30 5.66
N ASN A 96 -8.25 0.66 5.43
CA ASN A 96 -7.73 0.96 4.11
C ASN A 96 -6.22 1.24 4.11
N LEU A 97 -5.65 1.13 2.92
CA LEU A 97 -4.28 1.51 2.55
C LEU A 97 -4.31 2.23 1.20
N LEU A 98 -3.49 3.27 1.05
CA LEU A 98 -3.32 4.06 -0.16
C LEU A 98 -1.85 4.07 -0.59
N PHE A 99 -1.55 3.56 -1.77
CA PHE A 99 -0.19 3.45 -2.29
C PHE A 99 -0.03 4.16 -3.62
N ASP A 100 1.19 4.57 -3.94
CA ASP A 100 1.58 4.97 -5.28
C ASP A 100 2.69 4.04 -5.81
N ASP A 101 2.58 3.62 -7.07
CA ASP A 101 3.52 2.66 -7.69
C ASP A 101 4.65 3.35 -8.49
N GLY A 102 4.88 4.64 -8.27
CA GLY A 102 6.00 5.39 -8.86
C GLY A 102 5.64 6.16 -10.13
N ASP A 103 6.67 6.75 -10.74
CA ASP A 103 6.59 7.67 -11.89
C ASP A 103 5.63 8.83 -11.63
N PHE A 104 5.83 9.51 -10.49
CA PHE A 104 4.81 10.40 -9.93
C PHE A 104 4.85 11.82 -10.50
N PHE A 105 5.98 12.32 -11.02
CA PHE A 105 6.11 13.75 -11.37
C PHE A 105 6.47 14.11 -12.80
N GLN A 106 7.17 13.25 -13.55
CA GLN A 106 7.62 13.59 -14.89
C GLN A 106 6.44 13.72 -15.85
N GLY A 107 6.43 14.61 -16.85
CA GLY A 107 5.40 14.63 -17.90
C GLY A 107 4.51 15.87 -17.89
N HIS A 108 3.70 16.08 -16.86
CA HIS A 108 2.89 17.30 -16.75
C HIS A 108 3.70 18.49 -16.20
N PRO A 109 3.39 19.74 -16.62
CA PRO A 109 4.14 20.92 -16.18
C PRO A 109 4.21 21.09 -14.65
N VAL A 110 3.13 20.82 -13.93
CA VAL A 110 3.12 20.99 -12.46
C VAL A 110 4.12 20.05 -11.78
N GLY A 111 4.21 18.79 -12.21
CA GLY A 111 5.20 17.85 -11.66
C GLY A 111 6.61 18.15 -12.14
N THR A 112 6.80 18.37 -13.46
CA THR A 112 8.12 18.59 -14.05
C THR A 112 8.76 19.90 -13.58
N MET A 113 8.02 21.01 -13.55
CA MET A 113 8.55 22.33 -13.17
C MET A 113 8.85 22.45 -11.68
N THR A 114 8.18 21.65 -10.85
CA THR A 114 8.41 21.61 -9.40
C THR A 114 9.34 20.47 -8.98
N GLN A 115 9.87 19.70 -9.94
CA GLN A 115 10.70 18.53 -9.70
C GLN A 115 10.04 17.56 -8.71
N GLY A 116 8.73 17.38 -8.84
CA GLY A 116 7.92 16.49 -7.99
C GLY A 116 7.44 17.07 -6.66
N LYS A 117 7.95 18.21 -6.19
CA LYS A 117 7.57 18.78 -4.89
C LYS A 117 6.06 19.03 -4.77
N ALA A 118 5.41 19.53 -5.82
CA ALA A 118 3.96 19.75 -5.79
C ALA A 118 3.14 18.44 -5.73
N VAL A 119 3.69 17.36 -6.30
CA VAL A 119 3.03 16.05 -6.26
C VAL A 119 3.18 15.41 -4.88
N ILE A 120 4.37 15.53 -4.27
CA ILE A 120 4.59 15.11 -2.86
C ILE A 120 3.68 15.91 -1.92
N GLU A 121 3.56 17.23 -2.10
CA GLU A 121 2.64 18.04 -1.30
C GLU A 121 1.20 17.54 -1.43
N TYR A 122 0.77 17.21 -2.65
CA TYR A 122 -0.53 16.59 -2.88
C TYR A 122 -0.66 15.23 -2.18
N PHE A 123 0.36 14.36 -2.26
CA PHE A 123 0.35 13.05 -1.61
C PHE A 123 0.25 13.17 -0.09
N ASN A 124 0.99 14.10 0.51
CA ASN A 124 0.91 14.40 1.94
C ASN A 124 -0.52 14.87 2.31
N MET A 125 -1.12 15.77 1.53
CA MET A 125 -2.49 16.27 1.81
C MET A 125 -3.56 15.19 1.79
N ILE A 126 -3.32 14.06 1.12
CA ILE A 126 -4.27 12.95 1.04
C ILE A 126 -3.74 11.67 1.70
N ASP A 127 -2.76 11.80 2.59
CA ASP A 127 -2.20 10.73 3.42
C ASP A 127 -1.85 9.44 2.64
N TYR A 128 -0.98 9.51 1.63
CA TYR A 128 -0.42 8.26 1.07
C TYR A 128 0.32 7.47 2.16
N ASP A 129 0.16 6.15 2.16
CA ASP A 129 0.84 5.26 3.12
C ASP A 129 2.27 4.94 2.66
N LEU A 130 2.54 4.92 1.35
CA LEU A 130 3.86 4.80 0.73
C LEU A 130 3.81 5.14 -0.77
N SER A 131 4.99 5.34 -1.37
CA SER A 131 5.19 5.32 -2.82
C SER A 131 6.36 4.39 -3.19
N VAL A 132 6.44 3.94 -4.43
CA VAL A 132 7.58 3.18 -4.99
C VAL A 132 8.43 4.12 -5.84
N ILE A 133 9.75 3.94 -5.83
CA ILE A 133 10.62 4.65 -6.79
C ILE A 133 10.48 3.97 -8.15
N GLY A 134 9.98 4.71 -9.14
CA GLY A 134 9.94 4.34 -10.56
C GLY A 134 11.20 4.78 -11.31
N ASN A 135 11.19 4.60 -12.63
CA ASN A 135 12.33 4.98 -13.48
C ASN A 135 12.40 6.50 -13.71
N HIS A 136 11.24 7.18 -13.79
CA HIS A 136 11.18 8.61 -14.06
C HIS A 136 11.56 9.46 -12.85
N GLU A 137 11.62 8.89 -11.65
CA GLU A 137 12.14 9.59 -10.47
C GLU A 137 13.59 10.05 -10.67
N TYR A 138 14.38 9.33 -11.46
CA TYR A 138 15.77 9.68 -11.78
C TYR A 138 15.92 10.75 -12.86
N ASP A 139 14.83 11.20 -13.51
CA ASP A 139 14.93 12.18 -14.61
C ASP A 139 15.43 13.56 -14.18
N ILE A 140 15.38 13.87 -12.88
CA ILE A 140 15.93 15.10 -12.29
C ILE A 140 17.35 14.91 -11.71
N GLY A 141 17.89 13.70 -11.79
CA GLY A 141 19.14 13.32 -11.14
C GLY A 141 18.95 12.95 -9.67
N GLU A 142 19.78 12.02 -9.19
CA GLU A 142 19.69 11.46 -7.85
C GLU A 142 19.74 12.50 -6.72
N GLU A 143 20.62 13.50 -6.82
CA GLU A 143 20.74 14.55 -5.79
C GLU A 143 19.46 15.36 -5.63
N ALA A 144 18.84 15.76 -6.75
CA ALA A 144 17.58 16.50 -6.74
C ALA A 144 16.42 15.60 -6.28
N LEU A 145 16.42 14.32 -6.69
CA LEU A 145 15.47 13.34 -6.21
C LEU A 145 15.52 13.26 -4.68
N MET A 146 16.68 13.00 -4.08
CA MET A 146 16.83 12.93 -2.62
C MET A 146 16.36 14.21 -1.92
N GLU A 147 16.57 15.39 -2.50
CA GLU A 147 16.07 16.64 -1.94
C GLU A 147 14.53 16.75 -2.02
N THR A 148 13.93 16.28 -3.11
CA THR A 148 12.47 16.21 -3.26
C THR A 148 11.86 15.21 -2.28
N LEU A 149 12.44 14.01 -2.11
CA LEU A 149 11.90 12.96 -1.23
C LEU A 149 11.87 13.37 0.25
N LYS A 150 12.70 14.34 0.68
CA LYS A 150 12.68 14.86 2.06
C LYS A 150 11.37 15.55 2.44
N ASP A 151 10.61 16.03 1.45
CA ASP A 151 9.34 16.71 1.67
C ASP A 151 8.18 15.69 1.92
N ALA A 152 8.41 14.38 1.73
CA ALA A 152 7.39 13.35 1.89
C ALA A 152 7.16 12.96 3.36
N GLU A 153 5.90 12.83 3.76
CA GLU A 153 5.49 12.34 5.08
C GLU A 153 5.27 10.81 5.12
N PHE A 154 5.60 10.14 4.01
CA PHE A 154 5.46 8.70 3.80
C PHE A 154 6.78 8.12 3.25
N PRO A 155 7.04 6.81 3.45
CA PRO A 155 8.24 6.16 2.97
C PRO A 155 8.18 5.87 1.46
N PHE A 156 9.36 5.82 0.84
CA PHE A 156 9.54 5.24 -0.48
C PHE A 156 10.04 3.80 -0.38
N LEU A 157 9.51 2.91 -1.22
CA LEU A 157 9.94 1.52 -1.27
C LEU A 157 10.67 1.17 -2.57
N SER A 158 11.70 0.34 -2.43
CA SER A 158 12.29 -0.45 -3.51
C SER A 158 13.26 -1.45 -2.90
N CYS A 159 13.17 -2.72 -3.30
CA CYS A 159 14.07 -3.77 -2.80
C CYS A 159 15.26 -4.04 -3.73
N ASN A 160 15.37 -3.33 -4.84
CA ASN A 160 16.31 -3.64 -5.91
C ASN A 160 17.01 -2.43 -6.52
N ILE A 161 17.13 -1.32 -5.78
CA ILE A 161 17.99 -0.20 -6.14
C ILE A 161 19.18 -0.19 -5.18
N PHE A 162 20.36 -0.54 -5.71
CA PHE A 162 21.59 -0.62 -4.92
C PHE A 162 22.54 0.52 -5.26
N ARG A 163 23.42 0.84 -4.33
CA ARG A 163 24.58 1.70 -4.56
C ARG A 163 25.54 0.97 -5.49
N ARG A 164 25.85 1.59 -6.64
CA ARG A 164 26.61 0.94 -7.72
C ARG A 164 27.94 0.37 -7.23
N GLY A 165 28.19 -0.89 -7.53
CA GLY A 165 29.39 -1.61 -7.13
C GLY A 165 29.37 -2.11 -5.68
N THR A 166 28.20 -2.12 -5.04
CA THR A 166 28.00 -2.60 -3.66
C THR A 166 26.68 -3.37 -3.53
N ASP A 167 26.52 -4.11 -2.42
CA ASP A 167 25.25 -4.76 -2.06
C ASP A 167 24.41 -3.87 -1.11
N GLU A 168 24.70 -2.57 -1.02
CA GLU A 168 24.01 -1.64 -0.13
C GLU A 168 22.80 -1.02 -0.85
N LEU A 169 21.61 -1.19 -0.28
CA LEU A 169 20.40 -0.52 -0.77
C LEU A 169 20.56 1.00 -0.60
N VAL A 170 20.04 1.79 -1.55
CA VAL A 170 20.05 3.25 -1.43
C VAL A 170 19.30 3.73 -0.18
N GLU A 171 19.81 4.75 0.49
CA GLU A 171 19.37 5.17 1.82
C GLU A 171 17.99 5.84 1.84
N TYR A 172 17.49 6.26 0.68
CA TYR A 172 16.20 6.93 0.52
C TYR A 172 15.03 5.97 0.27
N VAL A 173 15.26 4.65 0.29
CA VAL A 173 14.19 3.64 0.18
C VAL A 173 14.25 2.60 1.29
N GLN A 174 13.12 1.93 1.53
CA GLN A 174 13.06 0.69 2.29
C GLN A 174 12.72 -0.47 1.34
N PRO A 175 13.22 -1.70 1.58
CA PRO A 175 12.90 -2.83 0.71
C PRO A 175 11.42 -3.25 0.84
N TYR A 176 10.86 -3.11 2.04
CA TYR A 176 9.49 -3.48 2.35
C TYR A 176 8.98 -2.70 3.57
N MET A 177 7.66 -2.67 3.76
CA MET A 177 7.00 -2.19 4.97
C MET A 177 5.97 -3.21 5.46
N ILE A 178 5.74 -3.27 6.78
CA ILE A 178 4.69 -4.10 7.38
C ILE A 178 3.66 -3.19 8.04
N PHE A 179 2.42 -3.25 7.55
CA PHE A 179 1.28 -2.58 8.15
C PHE A 179 0.53 -3.54 9.08
N GLU A 180 -0.02 -3.01 10.18
CA GLU A 180 -0.95 -3.76 11.04
C GLU A 180 -2.35 -3.15 10.91
N LYS A 181 -3.30 -3.91 10.38
CA LYS A 181 -4.70 -3.48 10.16
C LYS A 181 -5.62 -4.56 10.69
N MET A 182 -6.55 -4.18 11.57
CA MET A 182 -7.51 -5.13 12.17
C MET A 182 -6.84 -6.38 12.81
N GLY A 183 -5.66 -6.20 13.42
CA GLY A 183 -4.87 -7.29 14.01
C GLY A 183 -4.16 -8.21 13.02
N ILE A 184 -4.19 -7.89 11.72
CA ILE A 184 -3.47 -8.62 10.66
C ILE A 184 -2.24 -7.82 10.23
N LYS A 185 -1.10 -8.52 10.12
CA LYS A 185 0.13 -7.97 9.54
C LYS A 185 0.12 -8.14 8.03
N ILE A 186 0.36 -7.06 7.30
CA ILE A 186 0.36 -6.98 5.84
C ILE A 186 1.74 -6.50 5.40
N GLY A 187 2.50 -7.35 4.72
CA GLY A 187 3.80 -6.98 4.15
C GLY A 187 3.64 -6.44 2.73
N VAL A 188 4.32 -5.34 2.43
CA VAL A 188 4.36 -4.69 1.12
C VAL A 188 5.82 -4.54 0.69
N ILE A 189 6.16 -4.97 -0.51
CA ILE A 189 7.51 -4.93 -1.09
C ILE A 189 7.47 -3.99 -2.29
N GLY A 190 8.39 -3.03 -2.38
CA GLY A 190 8.55 -2.18 -3.56
C GLY A 190 9.55 -2.79 -4.54
N VAL A 191 9.29 -2.66 -5.83
CA VAL A 191 10.20 -3.14 -6.89
C VAL A 191 10.25 -2.11 -8.00
N THR A 192 11.45 -1.70 -8.37
CA THR A 192 11.69 -0.78 -9.49
C THR A 192 12.07 -1.57 -10.73
N THR A 193 11.62 -1.15 -11.91
CA THR A 193 12.01 -1.82 -13.16
C THR A 193 13.54 -1.84 -13.33
N THR A 194 14.09 -3.01 -13.68
CA THR A 194 15.52 -3.16 -14.02
C THR A 194 15.88 -2.44 -15.32
N ASP A 195 14.88 -2.08 -16.14
CA ASP A 195 15.10 -1.35 -17.38
C ASP A 195 15.36 0.15 -17.14
N THR A 196 15.38 0.61 -15.88
CA THR A 196 15.71 2.01 -15.52
C THR A 196 17.04 2.45 -16.15
N GLU A 197 18.04 1.56 -16.25
CA GLU A 197 19.30 1.86 -16.93
C GLU A 197 19.16 2.23 -18.42
N GLN A 198 18.11 1.72 -19.07
CA GLN A 198 17.81 1.99 -20.48
C GLN A 198 16.81 3.14 -20.66
N MET A 199 16.09 3.50 -19.61
CA MET A 199 14.99 4.47 -19.65
C MET A 199 15.36 5.84 -19.08
N SER A 200 16.38 5.92 -18.23
CA SER A 200 16.86 7.18 -17.66
C SER A 200 18.18 7.65 -18.29
N PHE A 201 18.65 8.83 -17.88
CA PHE A 201 19.90 9.39 -18.35
C PHE A 201 21.08 8.74 -17.62
N PRO A 202 22.13 8.24 -18.32
CA PRO A 202 23.26 7.56 -17.67
C PRO A 202 23.92 8.37 -16.54
N ASP A 203 24.02 9.70 -16.71
CA ASP A 203 24.60 10.60 -15.71
C ASP A 203 23.76 10.72 -14.43
N HIS A 204 22.46 10.47 -14.52
CA HIS A 204 21.52 10.61 -13.40
C HIS A 204 21.49 9.37 -12.49
N ILE A 205 21.83 8.21 -13.05
CA ILE A 205 21.82 6.91 -12.37
C ILE A 205 23.24 6.35 -12.14
N LYS A 206 24.29 7.15 -12.39
CA LYS A 206 25.69 6.68 -12.30
C LYS A 206 26.10 6.11 -10.94
N ASN A 207 25.38 6.43 -9.87
CA ASN A 207 25.67 5.96 -8.51
C ASN A 207 24.76 4.80 -8.06
N VAL A 208 23.81 4.37 -8.90
CA VAL A 208 22.82 3.34 -8.56
C VAL A 208 22.77 2.25 -9.63
N GLU A 209 22.37 1.03 -9.26
CA GLU A 209 22.14 -0.10 -10.17
C GLU A 209 21.01 -1.02 -9.69
#